data_AF-I3Z9M7-F1
#
_entry.id   AF-I3Z9M7-F1
#
_cell.length_a   1.000
_cell.length_b   1.000
_cell.length_c   1.000
_cell.angle_alpha   90.00
_cell.angle_beta   90.00
_cell.angle_gamma   90.00
#
_symmetry.space_group_name_H-M   'P 1'
#
loop_
_entity.id
_entity.type
_entity.pdbx_description
1 polymer ?
#
loop_
_entity_poly.entity_id
_entity_poly.type
_entity_poly.pdbx_seq_one_letter_code
_entity_poly.pdbx_strand_id
1 'polypeptide(L)'
;MNRYQNISILEVAFLEMARLKKGHDFNPSEVLQWIFPEAWEYFIPDVLIEIERLHLEGKIVVKQNGLSPNFPLKSIEEIIISLKV
;
A
#
# COMPACT_ATOMS: atom_id res chain seq x y z
N MET A 1 10.11 -9.00 -27.15
CA MET A 1 10.66 -8.11 -26.10
C MET A 1 9.97 -8.50 -24.80
N ASN A 2 10.73 -9.03 -23.84
CA ASN A 2 10.21 -9.71 -22.65
C ASN A 2 9.40 -8.74 -21.77
N ARG A 3 8.09 -8.97 -21.62
CA ARG A 3 7.15 -8.11 -20.86
C ARG A 3 7.02 -8.53 -19.39
N TYR A 4 8.13 -8.86 -18.75
CA TYR A 4 8.16 -9.00 -17.30
C TYR A 4 8.62 -7.66 -16.72
N GLN A 5 7.67 -6.75 -16.52
CA GLN A 5 7.92 -5.69 -15.55
C GLN A 5 8.09 -6.36 -14.19
N ASN A 6 9.14 -5.98 -13.47
CA ASN A 6 9.47 -6.53 -12.17
C ASN A 6 8.42 -6.01 -11.18
N ILE A 7 7.24 -6.66 -11.13
CA ILE A 7 6.15 -6.26 -10.23
C ILE A 7 6.66 -6.50 -8.81
N SER A 8 6.69 -5.43 -8.02
CA SER A 8 7.08 -5.47 -6.63
C SER A 8 6.15 -6.40 -5.84
N ILE A 9 6.71 -7.17 -4.91
CA ILE A 9 5.90 -8.00 -4.00
C ILE A 9 4.92 -7.15 -3.17
N LEU A 10 5.30 -5.92 -2.85
CA LEU A 10 4.43 -4.97 -2.14
C LEU A 10 3.25 -4.57 -3.02
N GLU A 11 3.47 -4.23 -4.29
CA GLU A 11 2.37 -3.94 -5.22
C GLU A 11 1.37 -5.09 -5.29
N VAL A 12 1.85 -6.32 -5.50
CA VAL A 12 0.98 -7.51 -5.54
C VAL A 12 0.21 -7.64 -4.23
N ALA A 13 0.88 -7.49 -3.09
CA ALA A 13 0.25 -7.64 -1.78
C ALA A 13 -0.81 -6.58 -1.49
N PHE A 14 -0.56 -5.31 -1.84
CA PHE A 14 -1.52 -4.21 -1.67
C PHE A 14 -2.76 -4.42 -2.54
N LEU A 15 -2.57 -4.74 -3.82
CA LEU A 15 -3.70 -4.96 -4.74
C LEU A 15 -4.50 -6.21 -4.36
N GLU A 16 -3.83 -7.27 -3.93
CA GLU A 16 -4.49 -8.49 -3.49
C GLU A 16 -5.25 -8.29 -2.18
N MET A 17 -4.68 -7.57 -1.21
CA MET A 17 -5.40 -7.19 0.01
C MET A 17 -6.66 -6.40 -0.32
N ALA A 18 -6.55 -5.43 -1.23
CA ALA A 18 -7.66 -4.60 -1.66
C ALA A 18 -8.78 -5.44 -2.32
N ARG A 19 -8.40 -6.47 -3.11
CA ARG A 19 -9.32 -7.47 -3.67
C ARG A 19 -9.99 -8.32 -2.59
N LEU A 20 -9.23 -8.84 -1.63
CA LEU A 20 -9.73 -9.66 -0.51
C LEU A 20 -10.71 -8.88 0.37
N LYS A 21 -10.44 -7.59 0.59
CA LYS A 21 -11.31 -6.67 1.33
C LYS A 21 -12.55 -6.26 0.53
N LYS A 22 -12.71 -6.68 -0.73
CA LYS A 22 -13.89 -6.38 -1.58
C LYS A 22 -14.23 -4.88 -1.65
N GLY A 23 -13.20 -4.04 -1.72
CA GLY A 23 -13.36 -2.58 -1.75
C GLY A 23 -13.56 -1.92 -0.38
N HIS A 24 -13.53 -2.68 0.72
CA HIS A 24 -13.39 -2.10 2.04
C HIS A 24 -11.97 -1.56 2.27
N ASP A 25 -11.91 -0.53 3.11
CA ASP A 25 -10.67 0.11 3.54
C ASP A 25 -9.79 -0.84 4.37
N PHE A 26 -8.47 -0.65 4.31
CA PHE A 26 -7.50 -1.41 5.10
C PHE A 26 -6.25 -0.58 5.40
N ASN A 27 -5.48 -1.01 6.39
CA ASN A 27 -4.24 -0.33 6.82
C ASN A 27 -3.00 -0.96 6.17
N PRO A 28 -1.92 -0.18 5.92
CA PRO A 28 -0.65 -0.72 5.45
C PRO A 28 -0.06 -1.82 6.34
N SER A 29 -0.22 -1.68 7.66
CA SER A 29 0.26 -2.66 8.64
C SER A 29 -0.40 -4.03 8.46
N GLU A 30 -1.65 -4.10 8.02
CA GLU A 30 -2.34 -5.37 7.74
C GLU A 30 -1.69 -6.10 6.57
N VAL A 31 -1.28 -5.37 5.52
CA VAL A 31 -0.57 -5.95 4.37
C VAL A 31 0.79 -6.44 4.80
N LEU A 32 1.52 -5.61 5.53
CA LEU A 32 2.85 -5.89 6.03
C LEU A 32 2.89 -7.11 6.97
N GLN A 33 1.99 -7.19 7.94
CA GLN A 33 1.86 -8.33 8.85
C GLN A 33 1.45 -9.61 8.12
N TRP A 34 0.73 -9.50 6.99
CA TRP A 34 0.36 -10.65 6.18
C TRP A 34 1.55 -11.27 5.44
N ILE A 35 2.45 -10.45 4.90
CA ILE A 35 3.59 -10.94 4.09
C ILE A 35 4.91 -11.06 4.87
N PHE A 36 5.10 -10.29 5.94
CA PHE A 36 6.30 -10.23 6.78
C PHE A 36 5.96 -10.28 8.28
N PRO A 37 5.35 -11.37 8.78
CA PRO A 37 4.74 -11.41 10.12
C PRO A 37 5.70 -11.07 11.27
N GLU A 38 7.00 -11.37 11.15
CA GLU A 38 7.97 -11.20 12.24
C GLU A 38 8.83 -9.92 12.12
N ALA A 39 9.02 -9.41 10.90
CA ALA A 39 10.05 -8.41 10.59
C ALA A 39 9.47 -7.18 9.84
N TRP A 40 8.15 -7.02 9.86
CA TRP A 40 7.45 -6.02 9.05
C TRP A 40 7.93 -4.58 9.27
N GLU A 41 8.36 -4.22 10.49
CA GLU A 41 8.82 -2.87 10.83
C GLU A 41 10.02 -2.42 9.97
N TYR A 42 10.88 -3.35 9.55
CA TYR A 42 12.03 -3.06 8.69
C TYR A 42 11.63 -2.66 7.27
N PHE A 43 10.40 -2.98 6.85
CA PHE A 43 9.90 -2.70 5.51
C PHE A 43 9.04 -1.42 5.44
N ILE A 44 8.88 -0.69 6.55
CA ILE A 44 8.10 0.55 6.58
C ILE A 44 8.58 1.56 5.52
N PRO A 45 9.89 1.85 5.36
CA PRO A 45 10.34 2.81 4.36
C PRO A 45 9.95 2.40 2.92
N ASP A 46 10.13 1.13 2.59
CA ASP A 46 9.81 0.59 1.26
C ASP A 46 8.30 0.64 1.00
N VAL A 47 7.50 0.37 2.04
CA VAL A 47 6.04 0.46 1.96
C VAL A 47 5.55 1.87 1.75
N LEU A 48 6.13 2.87 2.41
CA LEU A 48 5.73 4.27 2.21
C LEU A 48 5.98 4.71 0.77
N ILE A 49 7.16 4.37 0.23
CA ILE A 49 7.52 4.65 -1.17
C ILE A 49 6.54 3.96 -2.13
N GLU A 50 6.21 2.70 -1.85
CA GLU A 50 5.34 1.93 -2.72
C GLU A 50 3.90 2.43 -2.70
N ILE A 51 3.36 2.74 -1.51
CA ILE A 51 2.00 3.29 -1.36
C ILE A 51 1.89 4.62 -2.10
N GLU A 52 2.88 5.50 -1.95
CA GLU A 52 2.95 6.77 -2.68
C GLU A 52 2.94 6.53 -4.20
N ARG A 53 3.79 5.63 -4.69
CA ARG A 53 3.83 5.27 -6.11
C ARG A 53 2.48 4.75 -6.61
N LEU A 54 1.87 3.79 -5.91
CA LEU A 54 0.57 3.22 -6.30
C LEU A 54 -0.56 4.25 -6.26
N HIS A 55 -0.51 5.21 -5.34
CA HIS A 55 -1.45 6.31 -5.27
C HIS A 55 -1.32 7.24 -6.46
N LEU A 56 -0.08 7.66 -6.79
CA LEU A 56 0.22 8.53 -7.92
C LEU A 56 -0.12 7.87 -9.26
N GLU A 57 0.06 6.55 -9.37
CA GLU A 57 -0.38 5.74 -10.53
C GLU A 57 -1.90 5.53 -10.57
N GLY A 58 -2.62 5.94 -9.52
CA GLY A 58 -4.07 5.80 -9.44
C GLY A 58 -4.55 4.36 -9.24
N LYS A 59 -3.70 3.45 -8.76
CA LYS A 59 -4.07 2.06 -8.47
C LYS A 59 -4.80 1.94 -7.13
N ILE A 60 -4.47 2.80 -6.17
CA ILE A 60 -5.10 2.87 -4.85
C ILE A 60 -5.42 4.31 -4.46
N VAL A 61 -6.38 4.48 -3.56
CA VAL A 61 -6.63 5.74 -2.87
C VAL A 61 -6.00 5.65 -1.48
N VAL A 62 -5.23 6.66 -1.13
CA VAL A 62 -4.60 6.80 0.19
C VAL A 62 -5.29 7.95 0.88
N LYS A 63 -5.64 7.77 2.15
CA LYS A 63 -6.13 8.83 3.03
C LYS A 63 -5.27 8.85 4.28
N GLN A 64 -4.84 10.04 4.69
CA GLN A 64 -4.16 10.24 5.96
C GLN A 64 -5.09 11.04 6.87
N ASN A 65 -5.45 10.49 8.03
CA ASN A 65 -6.43 11.11 8.93
C ASN A 65 -7.77 11.45 8.23
N GLY A 66 -8.20 10.60 7.28
CA GLY A 66 -9.41 10.82 6.49
C GLY A 66 -9.31 11.92 5.43
N LEU A 67 -8.16 12.58 5.29
CA LEU A 67 -7.89 13.64 4.32
C LEU A 67 -6.95 13.14 3.21
N SER A 68 -6.78 13.96 2.17
CA SER A 68 -5.73 13.73 1.16
C SER A 68 -4.35 13.66 1.84
N PRO A 69 -3.52 12.67 1.50
CA PRO A 69 -2.20 12.51 2.09
C PRO A 69 -1.28 13.65 1.71
N ASN A 70 -0.36 14.00 2.60
CA ASN A 70 0.74 14.90 2.27
C ASN A 70 2.00 14.07 1.97
N PHE A 71 2.55 14.24 0.77
CA PHE A 71 3.74 13.51 0.32
C PHE A 71 5.04 14.30 0.60
N PRO A 72 6.18 13.64 0.87
CA PRO A 72 6.29 12.19 1.06
C PRO A 72 5.64 11.74 2.37
N LEU A 73 5.10 10.52 2.38
CA LEU A 73 4.54 9.94 3.60
C LEU A 73 5.65 9.74 4.64
N LYS A 74 5.34 10.04 5.90
CA LYS A 74 6.31 9.98 7.01
C LYS A 74 6.10 8.80 7.96
N SER A 75 4.90 8.23 7.96
CA SER A 75 4.49 7.14 8.84
C SER A 75 3.39 6.35 8.15
N ILE A 76 3.28 5.06 8.47
CA ILE A 76 2.14 4.22 8.07
C ILE A 76 0.95 4.38 9.03
N GLU A 77 1.16 5.00 10.18
CA GLU A 77 0.11 5.31 11.13
C GLU A 77 -0.88 6.29 10.50
N GLU A 78 -2.16 6.13 10.82
CA GLU A 78 -3.24 6.99 10.33
C GLU A 78 -3.47 6.95 8.81
N ILE A 79 -2.79 6.03 8.11
CA ILE A 79 -3.00 5.77 6.69
C ILE A 79 -4.09 4.71 6.51
N ILE A 80 -5.08 5.06 5.70
CA ILE A 80 -6.12 4.17 5.22
C ILE A 80 -6.00 4.05 3.70
N ILE A 81 -6.10 2.82 3.20
CA ILE A 81 -6.05 2.50 1.77
C ILE A 81 -7.41 1.98 1.31
N SER A 82 -7.85 2.47 0.14
CA SER A 82 -9.05 2.01 -0.57
C SER A 82 -8.70 1.63 -2.01
N LEU A 83 -9.51 0.77 -2.65
CA LEU A 83 -9.45 0.64 -4.11
C LEU A 83 -9.92 1.93 -4.78
N LYS A 84 -9.23 2.31 -5.86
CA LYS A 84 -9.76 3.28 -6.81
C LYS A 84 -10.69 2.53 -7.75
N VAL A 85 -12.00 2.76 -7.60
CA VAL A 85 -13.05 2.21 -8.47
C VAL A 85 -13.11 2.98 -9.78
#